data_AF-A0A517XQK7-F1
#
_entry.id   AF-A0A517XQK7-F1
#
_cell.length_a   1.000
_cell.length_b   1.000
_cell.length_c   1.000
_cell.angle_alpha   90.00
_cell.angle_beta   90.00
_cell.angle_gamma   90.00
#
_symmetry.space_group_name_H-M   'P 1'
#
loop_
_entity.id
_entity.type
_entity.pdbx_description
1 polymer ?
#
loop_
_entity_poly.entity_id
_entity_poly.type
_entity_poly.pdbx_seq_one_letter_code
_entity_poly.pdbx_strand_id
1 'polypeptide(L)'
;MKRLGFALFVIPLGVVAALLTTPPLAIAAPDGPEPLTFIATSDSHYVSSKNLERIDRNKATIERMNNIPGTPWPAKLGGGKVGTPRGVLALGDLIDDGDKRDETPLQWRHFEKQFGLDGTDGLLKYPVFEGWGNHDGPPVGKEKFGFSVQSKIKERNALRKKAGRIGTVSENGLHYSWDWDTVHFVQANLYPADRQHAKVRYSLPWHDPQGALAFVKEDLKRNVGDSGRPVVVMSHCGVDTDWWHPEDWAAFYKAVKPYNVIAYFYGHSGTGLRKYKPEGEEKALDCVNTGQTEKGFFVAEVTAKRLRVGFQAKKDPKATENIVWEWKYLLEKPLTAGK
;
A
#
# COMPACT_ATOMS: atom_id res chain seq x y z
N MET A 1 -31.82 -91.05 -47.33
CA MET A 1 -32.67 -90.33 -46.36
C MET A 1 -32.38 -88.83 -46.47
N LYS A 2 -33.44 -88.03 -46.50
CA LYS A 2 -33.45 -86.57 -46.72
C LYS A 2 -32.82 -85.80 -45.56
N ARG A 3 -32.22 -84.64 -45.85
CA ARG A 3 -32.35 -83.32 -45.16
C ARG A 3 -31.28 -82.37 -45.71
N LEU A 4 -31.58 -81.52 -46.70
CA LEU A 4 -32.01 -80.11 -46.56
C LEU A 4 -31.22 -79.33 -45.50
N GLY A 5 -30.22 -78.56 -45.96
CA GLY A 5 -29.58 -77.51 -45.18
C GLY A 5 -30.38 -76.21 -45.26
N PHE A 6 -30.68 -75.62 -44.10
CA PHE A 6 -31.25 -74.29 -43.96
C PHE A 6 -30.13 -73.29 -43.70
N ALA A 7 -30.12 -72.20 -44.48
CA ALA A 7 -29.30 -71.03 -44.24
C ALA A 7 -29.91 -70.18 -43.10
N LEU A 8 -29.05 -69.65 -42.24
CA LEU A 8 -29.41 -68.54 -41.34
C LEU A 8 -28.45 -67.37 -41.60
N PHE A 9 -29.02 -66.27 -42.08
CA PHE A 9 -28.38 -64.96 -42.19
C PHE A 9 -28.32 -64.32 -40.80
N VAL A 10 -27.14 -63.83 -40.41
CA VAL A 10 -26.98 -62.90 -39.29
C VAL A 10 -26.38 -61.61 -39.85
N ILE A 11 -27.15 -60.53 -39.79
CA ILE A 11 -26.69 -59.16 -40.07
C ILE A 11 -26.30 -58.54 -38.72
N PRO A 12 -25.09 -58.00 -38.53
CA PRO A 12 -24.82 -57.13 -37.41
C PRO A 12 -25.22 -55.69 -37.77
N LEU A 13 -26.16 -55.13 -37.00
CA LEU A 13 -26.45 -53.70 -36.98
C LEU A 13 -25.27 -52.96 -36.32
N GLY A 14 -24.49 -52.22 -37.11
CA GLY A 14 -23.50 -51.28 -36.58
C GLY A 14 -24.17 -49.95 -36.25
N VAL A 15 -24.32 -49.63 -34.97
CA VAL A 15 -24.71 -48.29 -34.51
C VAL A 15 -23.42 -47.45 -34.38
N VAL A 16 -23.22 -46.52 -35.31
CA VAL A 16 -22.17 -45.49 -35.21
C VAL A 16 -22.74 -44.31 -34.44
N ALA A 17 -22.36 -44.16 -33.18
CA ALA A 17 -22.63 -42.96 -32.40
C ALA A 17 -21.64 -41.85 -32.81
N ALA A 18 -22.13 -40.84 -33.54
CA ALA A 18 -21.37 -39.64 -33.83
C ALA A 18 -21.34 -38.75 -32.57
N LEU A 19 -20.21 -38.77 -31.85
CA LEU A 19 -19.90 -37.82 -30.78
C LEU A 19 -19.56 -36.47 -31.42
N LEU A 20 -20.52 -35.54 -31.41
CA LEU A 20 -20.28 -34.13 -31.70
C LEU A 20 -19.52 -33.52 -30.51
N THR A 21 -18.19 -33.43 -30.63
CA THR A 21 -17.37 -32.66 -29.71
C THR A 21 -17.48 -31.18 -30.06
N THR A 22 -18.17 -30.42 -29.21
CA THR A 22 -18.12 -28.96 -29.27
C THR A 22 -16.73 -28.52 -28.80
N PRO A 23 -15.98 -27.71 -29.58
CA PRO A 23 -14.71 -27.21 -29.12
C PRO A 23 -14.94 -26.29 -27.91
N PRO A 24 -14.11 -26.38 -26.85
CA PRO A 24 -14.20 -25.46 -25.74
C PRO A 24 -14.00 -24.03 -26.23
N LEU A 25 -14.87 -23.11 -25.81
CA LEU A 25 -14.64 -21.68 -25.98
C LEU A 25 -13.32 -21.33 -25.30
N ALA A 26 -12.30 -21.04 -26.10
CA ALA A 26 -11.09 -20.41 -25.62
C ALA A 26 -11.46 -19.02 -25.11
N ILE A 27 -11.59 -18.88 -23.78
CA ILE A 27 -11.55 -17.58 -23.13
C ILE A 27 -10.15 -17.04 -23.37
N ALA A 28 -10.03 -16.03 -24.22
CA ALA A 28 -8.77 -15.33 -24.43
C ALA A 28 -8.23 -14.91 -23.06
N ALA A 29 -6.99 -15.33 -22.75
CA ALA A 29 -6.29 -14.82 -21.58
C ALA A 29 -6.23 -13.29 -21.69
N PRO A 30 -6.44 -12.55 -20.59
CA PRO A 30 -6.30 -11.10 -20.64
C PRO A 30 -4.88 -10.76 -21.10
N ASP A 31 -4.76 -10.01 -22.20
CA ASP A 31 -3.49 -9.54 -22.71
C ASP A 31 -2.88 -8.53 -21.71
N GLY A 32 -1.83 -8.96 -21.00
CA GLY A 32 -1.01 -8.12 -20.13
C GLY A 32 -0.84 -8.68 -18.72
N PRO A 33 0.15 -8.18 -17.95
CA PRO A 33 0.30 -8.55 -16.54
C PRO A 33 -0.97 -8.22 -15.74
N GLU A 34 -1.30 -9.06 -14.76
CA GLU A 34 -2.47 -8.84 -13.91
C GLU A 34 -2.43 -7.45 -13.26
N PRO A 35 -3.60 -6.77 -13.10
CA PRO A 35 -3.68 -5.51 -12.37
C PRO A 35 -3.09 -5.62 -10.96
N LEU A 36 -2.13 -4.76 -10.63
CA LEU A 36 -1.58 -4.66 -9.29
C LEU A 36 -2.58 -3.89 -8.41
N THR A 37 -3.18 -4.57 -7.44
CA THR A 37 -4.01 -3.92 -6.41
C THR A 37 -3.25 -3.81 -5.09
N PHE A 38 -3.34 -2.68 -4.39
CA PHE A 38 -2.83 -2.51 -3.03
C PHE A 38 -3.71 -1.57 -2.21
N ILE A 39 -3.53 -1.59 -0.89
CA ILE A 39 -4.23 -0.72 0.05
C ILE A 39 -3.23 0.24 0.68
N ALA A 40 -3.65 1.47 0.98
CA ALA A 40 -2.88 2.44 1.74
C ALA A 40 -3.71 3.07 2.86
N THR A 41 -3.13 3.17 4.05
CA THR A 41 -3.70 3.81 5.25
C THR A 41 -2.57 4.40 6.09
N SER A 42 -2.89 5.20 7.09
CA SER A 42 -1.94 5.78 8.03
C SER A 42 -2.64 6.13 9.34
N ASP A 43 -1.89 6.65 10.31
CA ASP A 43 -2.45 7.28 11.50
C ASP A 43 -3.41 6.32 12.23
N SER A 44 -2.97 5.07 12.46
CA SER A 44 -3.74 4.11 13.25
C SER A 44 -3.77 4.52 14.72
N HIS A 45 -2.75 5.24 15.20
CA HIS A 45 -2.65 5.78 16.55
C HIS A 45 -3.13 4.79 17.61
N TYR A 46 -2.56 3.57 17.65
CA TYR A 46 -2.89 2.64 18.72
C TYR A 46 -2.56 3.27 20.08
N VAL A 47 -3.49 3.10 21.02
CA VAL A 47 -3.48 3.69 22.36
C VAL A 47 -3.50 2.60 23.42
N SER A 48 -3.16 2.94 24.65
CA SER A 48 -3.05 2.01 25.79
C SER A 48 -3.94 2.36 26.98
N SER A 49 -4.40 3.61 27.09
CA SER A 49 -5.06 4.11 28.31
C SER A 49 -6.27 5.01 28.05
N LYS A 50 -6.30 5.76 26.95
CA LYS A 50 -7.37 6.69 26.58
C LYS A 50 -7.85 6.41 25.17
N ASN A 51 -9.13 6.68 24.88
CA ASN A 51 -9.72 6.48 23.54
C ASN A 51 -9.55 5.02 23.04
N LEU A 52 -9.66 4.04 23.96
CA LEU A 52 -9.43 2.62 23.67
C LEU A 52 -10.35 2.10 22.56
N GLU A 53 -11.53 2.71 22.39
CA GLU A 53 -12.45 2.42 21.32
C GLU A 53 -11.86 2.62 19.91
N ARG A 54 -10.76 3.39 19.78
CA ARG A 54 -10.00 3.52 18.52
C ARG A 54 -9.46 2.16 18.05
N ILE A 55 -9.09 1.28 18.98
CA ILE A 55 -8.62 -0.07 18.67
C ILE A 55 -9.70 -0.86 17.92
N ASP A 56 -10.96 -0.74 18.35
CA ASP A 56 -12.09 -1.41 17.70
C ASP A 56 -12.47 -0.73 16.38
N ARG A 57 -12.33 0.59 16.28
CA ARG A 57 -12.53 1.28 15.00
C ARG A 57 -11.49 0.88 13.95
N ASN A 58 -10.22 0.76 14.34
CA ASN A 58 -9.17 0.22 13.47
C ASN A 58 -9.46 -1.23 13.08
N LYS A 59 -9.84 -2.07 14.05
CA LYS A 59 -10.24 -3.47 13.81
C LYS A 59 -11.30 -3.58 12.72
N ALA A 60 -12.39 -2.82 12.84
CA ALA A 60 -13.48 -2.86 11.88
C ALA A 60 -13.04 -2.38 10.47
N THR A 61 -12.10 -1.44 10.39
CA THR A 61 -11.49 -1.04 9.12
C THR A 61 -10.64 -2.16 8.52
N ILE A 62 -9.81 -2.84 9.33
CA ILE A 62 -8.97 -3.96 8.90
C ILE A 62 -9.83 -5.13 8.41
N GLU A 63 -10.94 -5.43 9.08
CA GLU A 63 -11.91 -6.42 8.62
C GLU A 63 -12.51 -6.04 7.27
N ARG A 64 -12.73 -4.73 7.01
CA ARG A 64 -13.15 -4.27 5.69
C ARG A 64 -12.04 -4.39 4.64
N MET A 65 -10.78 -4.13 4.98
CA MET A 65 -9.64 -4.38 4.09
C MET A 65 -9.59 -5.85 3.66
N ASN A 66 -9.73 -6.78 4.61
CA ASN A 66 -9.77 -8.22 4.35
C ASN A 66 -10.91 -8.65 3.41
N ASN A 67 -12.02 -7.89 3.41
CA ASN A 67 -13.22 -8.16 2.60
C ASN A 67 -13.37 -7.18 1.42
N ILE A 68 -12.33 -6.42 1.07
CA ILE A 68 -12.38 -5.52 -0.09
C ILE A 68 -12.38 -6.25 -1.44
N PRO A 69 -11.70 -7.40 -1.64
CA PRO A 69 -11.69 -8.06 -2.93
C PRO A 69 -13.10 -8.40 -3.40
N GLY A 70 -13.36 -8.24 -4.69
CA GLY A 70 -14.68 -8.47 -5.27
C GLY A 70 -15.68 -7.33 -5.08
N THR A 71 -15.40 -6.33 -4.22
CA THR A 71 -16.22 -5.12 -4.08
C THR A 71 -16.25 -4.36 -5.42
N PRO A 72 -17.42 -3.86 -5.88
CA PRO A 72 -17.48 -3.03 -7.07
C PRO A 72 -16.72 -1.71 -6.91
N TRP A 73 -15.89 -1.39 -7.88
CA TRP A 73 -15.38 -0.03 -8.04
C TRP A 73 -16.53 0.91 -8.44
N PRO A 74 -16.48 2.20 -8.04
CA PRO A 74 -17.41 3.20 -8.56
C PRO A 74 -17.37 3.26 -10.09
N ALA A 75 -18.52 3.54 -10.72
CA ALA A 75 -18.60 3.72 -12.17
C ALA A 75 -17.64 4.81 -12.69
N LYS A 76 -17.39 5.85 -11.88
CA LYS A 76 -16.43 6.92 -12.17
C LYS A 76 -14.97 6.45 -12.27
N LEU A 77 -14.64 5.29 -11.72
CA LEU A 77 -13.32 4.62 -11.85
C LEU A 77 -13.35 3.45 -12.86
N GLY A 78 -14.30 3.51 -13.80
CA GLY A 78 -14.51 2.50 -14.84
C GLY A 78 -15.22 1.23 -14.36
N GLY A 79 -15.72 1.18 -13.13
CA GLY A 79 -16.42 0.00 -12.59
C GLY A 79 -15.53 -1.26 -12.50
N GLY A 80 -16.15 -2.42 -12.63
CA GLY A 80 -15.49 -3.70 -12.37
C GLY A 80 -15.33 -3.98 -10.87
N LYS A 81 -14.55 -5.01 -10.52
CA LYS A 81 -14.34 -5.44 -9.14
C LYS A 81 -12.93 -5.12 -8.67
N VAL A 82 -12.78 -4.83 -7.38
CA VAL A 82 -11.48 -4.70 -6.72
C VAL A 82 -10.77 -6.06 -6.74
N GLY A 83 -9.54 -6.10 -7.24
CA GLY A 83 -8.69 -7.30 -7.22
C GLY A 83 -8.19 -7.63 -5.81
N THR A 84 -7.47 -8.74 -5.66
CA THR A 84 -6.84 -9.09 -4.37
C THR A 84 -5.66 -8.16 -4.10
N PRO A 85 -5.62 -7.41 -2.99
CA PRO A 85 -4.46 -6.61 -2.61
C PRO A 85 -3.20 -7.45 -2.46
N ARG A 86 -2.08 -6.98 -3.01
CA ARG A 86 -0.74 -7.57 -2.84
C ARG A 86 -0.15 -7.27 -1.46
N GLY A 87 -0.58 -6.17 -0.84
CA GLY A 87 -0.15 -5.74 0.48
C GLY A 87 -0.84 -4.46 0.93
N VAL A 88 -0.56 -4.06 2.17
CA VAL A 88 -1.04 -2.82 2.79
C VAL A 88 0.12 -1.92 3.15
N LEU A 89 0.05 -0.68 2.69
CA LEU A 89 0.97 0.41 3.07
C LEU A 89 0.41 1.09 4.32
N ALA A 90 1.16 1.09 5.42
CA ALA A 90 0.79 1.72 6.70
C ALA A 90 1.73 2.90 7.00
N LEU A 91 1.33 4.11 6.65
CA LEU A 91 2.24 5.23 6.44
C LEU A 91 2.45 6.08 7.71
N GLY A 92 2.95 5.47 8.77
CA GLY A 92 3.35 6.16 10.01
C GLY A 92 2.19 6.55 10.93
N ASP A 93 2.57 7.02 12.12
CA ASP A 93 1.70 7.21 13.29
C ASP A 93 0.95 5.92 13.61
N LEU A 94 1.74 4.86 13.71
CA LEU A 94 1.27 3.50 13.98
C LEU A 94 0.70 3.47 15.40
N ILE A 95 1.41 4.08 16.34
CA ILE A 95 1.02 4.24 17.74
C ILE A 95 0.83 5.72 18.10
N ASP A 96 0.20 6.01 19.23
CA ASP A 96 -0.10 7.38 19.65
C ASP A 96 1.01 8.01 20.49
N ASP A 97 1.86 7.21 21.14
CA ASP A 97 2.95 7.70 21.99
C ASP A 97 4.21 6.84 21.88
N GLY A 98 5.25 7.37 21.21
CA GLY A 98 6.50 6.68 20.91
C GLY A 98 7.53 6.57 22.04
N ASP A 99 7.33 7.25 23.17
CA ASP A 99 8.24 7.21 24.33
C ASP A 99 7.51 7.47 25.65
N LYS A 100 6.64 6.54 26.01
CA LYS A 100 5.97 6.46 27.31
C LYS A 100 6.23 5.12 27.96
N ARG A 101 6.58 5.17 29.24
CA ARG A 101 6.80 3.99 30.09
C ARG A 101 5.56 3.09 30.07
N ASP A 102 5.75 1.81 29.82
CA ASP A 102 4.74 0.74 29.79
C ASP A 102 3.64 0.88 28.70
N GLU A 103 3.35 2.09 28.25
CA GLU A 103 2.35 2.41 27.22
C GLU A 103 2.87 2.11 25.81
N THR A 104 4.04 2.64 25.42
CA THR A 104 4.58 2.46 24.06
C THR A 104 4.70 0.99 23.65
N PRO A 105 5.23 0.07 24.48
CA PRO A 105 5.27 -1.35 24.13
C PRO A 105 3.87 -1.97 23.98
N LEU A 106 2.88 -1.54 24.77
CA LEU A 106 1.52 -2.05 24.69
C LEU A 106 0.81 -1.55 23.42
N GLN A 107 0.97 -0.27 23.08
CA GLN A 107 0.46 0.29 21.84
C GLN A 107 1.04 -0.42 20.62
N TRP A 108 2.35 -0.69 20.63
CA TRP A 108 3.00 -1.48 19.58
C TRP A 108 2.43 -2.89 19.47
N ARG A 109 2.19 -3.58 20.60
CA ARG A 109 1.53 -4.90 20.59
C ARG A 109 0.13 -4.86 20.01
N HIS A 110 -0.62 -3.78 20.21
CA HIS A 110 -1.92 -3.61 19.55
C HIS A 110 -1.78 -3.48 18.03
N PHE A 111 -0.79 -2.72 17.57
CA PHE A 111 -0.44 -2.63 16.15
C PHE A 111 -0.09 -4.02 15.60
N GLU A 112 0.84 -4.75 16.22
CA GLU A 112 1.25 -6.09 15.79
C GLU A 112 0.07 -7.06 15.74
N LYS A 113 -0.78 -7.07 16.76
CA LYS A 113 -1.94 -7.97 16.81
C LYS A 113 -2.93 -7.74 15.67
N GLN A 114 -3.10 -6.50 15.24
CA GLN A 114 -4.10 -6.17 14.21
C GLN A 114 -3.50 -6.13 12.80
N PHE A 115 -2.36 -5.47 12.61
CA PHE A 115 -1.72 -5.35 11.30
C PHE A 115 -0.83 -6.55 10.97
N GLY A 116 -0.18 -7.19 11.94
CA GLY A 116 0.80 -8.25 11.68
C GLY A 116 2.01 -7.75 10.88
N LEU A 117 2.79 -8.66 10.31
CA LEU A 117 3.91 -8.41 9.41
C LEU A 117 3.62 -8.90 8.00
N ASP A 118 3.17 -10.14 7.86
CA ASP A 118 3.13 -10.80 6.56
C ASP A 118 1.77 -11.38 6.16
N GLY A 119 0.74 -11.06 6.93
CA GLY A 119 -0.63 -11.51 6.73
C GLY A 119 -0.95 -12.84 7.40
N THR A 120 -0.03 -13.41 8.18
CA THR A 120 -0.23 -14.68 8.91
C THR A 120 -0.22 -14.54 10.43
N ASP A 121 0.23 -13.39 10.94
CA ASP A 121 0.55 -13.14 12.34
C ASP A 121 -0.31 -12.02 12.98
N GLY A 122 -1.25 -11.46 12.23
CA GLY A 122 -2.20 -10.45 12.70
C GLY A 122 -3.62 -10.68 12.21
N LEU A 123 -4.53 -9.75 12.52
CA LEU A 123 -5.90 -9.78 11.99
C LEU A 123 -5.97 -9.49 10.48
N LEU A 124 -5.12 -8.58 10.01
CA LEU A 124 -4.99 -8.26 8.60
C LEU A 124 -4.36 -9.45 7.86
N LYS A 125 -4.97 -9.84 6.74
CA LYS A 125 -4.61 -11.04 5.97
C LYS A 125 -3.63 -10.77 4.83
N TYR A 126 -2.97 -9.62 4.87
CA TYR A 126 -2.06 -9.16 3.80
C TYR A 126 -0.73 -8.73 4.40
N PRO A 127 0.39 -8.86 3.66
CA PRO A 127 1.66 -8.32 4.10
C PRO A 127 1.61 -6.80 4.30
N VAL A 128 2.22 -6.33 5.38
CA VAL A 128 2.26 -4.92 5.76
C VAL A 128 3.62 -4.33 5.40
N PHE A 129 3.59 -3.10 4.92
CA PHE A 129 4.76 -2.29 4.60
C PHE A 129 4.58 -0.95 5.34
N GLU A 130 5.03 -0.92 6.60
CA GLU A 130 4.92 0.29 7.43
C GLU A 130 6.12 1.24 7.33
N GLY A 131 5.83 2.52 7.45
CA GLY A 131 6.81 3.55 7.83
C GLY A 131 6.55 4.05 9.24
N TRP A 132 7.44 4.92 9.74
CA TRP A 132 7.23 5.64 10.99
C TRP A 132 6.79 7.10 10.76
N GLY A 133 5.97 7.60 11.68
CA GLY A 133 5.50 8.98 11.75
C GLY A 133 5.97 9.70 13.02
N ASN A 134 5.50 10.92 13.23
CA ASN A 134 5.95 11.75 14.34
C ASN A 134 5.56 11.23 15.73
N HIS A 135 4.51 10.41 15.83
CA HIS A 135 4.14 9.74 17.08
C HIS A 135 4.95 8.47 17.35
N ASP A 136 5.67 7.93 16.36
CA ASP A 136 6.45 6.68 16.47
C ASP A 136 7.91 6.90 16.94
N GLY A 137 8.20 8.06 17.52
CA GLY A 137 9.54 8.51 17.89
C GLY A 137 9.73 8.74 19.39
N PRO A 138 11.00 8.83 19.87
CA PRO A 138 12.17 9.32 19.15
C PRO A 138 13.01 8.22 18.45
N PRO A 139 14.07 8.58 17.70
CA PRO A 139 14.99 7.64 17.08
C PRO A 139 15.68 6.71 18.09
N VAL A 140 16.18 5.59 17.60
CA VAL A 140 16.90 4.58 18.39
C VAL A 140 18.05 5.22 19.19
N GLY A 141 18.09 4.94 20.49
CA GLY A 141 19.07 5.49 21.43
C GLY A 141 18.73 6.88 21.95
N LYS A 142 17.58 7.44 21.58
CA LYS A 142 17.06 8.72 22.11
C LYS A 142 15.81 8.54 22.97
N GLU A 143 15.23 7.34 22.98
CA GLU A 143 14.12 6.99 23.86
C GLU A 143 14.52 7.02 25.33
N LYS A 144 13.62 7.49 26.20
CA LYS A 144 13.83 7.53 27.65
C LYS A 144 13.42 6.24 28.34
N PHE A 145 12.47 5.51 27.76
CA PHE A 145 11.86 4.34 28.39
C PHE A 145 12.23 3.00 27.73
N GLY A 146 13.30 2.98 26.91
CA GLY A 146 13.94 1.75 26.44
C GLY A 146 13.16 0.95 25.39
N PHE A 147 12.11 1.54 24.81
CA PHE A 147 11.39 0.97 23.68
C PHE A 147 11.41 1.93 22.51
N SER A 148 11.86 1.47 21.35
CA SER A 148 11.89 2.26 20.11
C SER A 148 11.09 1.57 19.00
N VAL A 149 10.03 2.21 18.53
CA VAL A 149 9.25 1.74 17.37
C VAL A 149 10.13 1.67 16.13
N GLN A 150 11.04 2.63 15.94
CA GLN A 150 12.00 2.60 14.85
C GLN A 150 12.91 1.36 14.90
N SER A 151 13.33 0.91 16.10
CA SER A 151 14.05 -0.37 16.23
C SER A 151 13.20 -1.55 15.74
N LYS A 152 11.91 -1.56 16.07
CA LYS A 152 10.98 -2.60 15.61
C LYS A 152 10.76 -2.59 14.11
N ILE A 153 10.71 -1.41 13.50
CA ILE A 153 10.64 -1.29 12.03
C ILE A 153 11.93 -1.81 11.38
N LYS A 154 13.12 -1.51 11.93
CA LYS A 154 14.39 -2.09 11.44
C LYS A 154 14.40 -3.62 11.50
N GLU A 155 13.98 -4.19 12.63
CA GLU A 155 13.83 -5.65 12.79
C GLU A 155 12.89 -6.23 11.71
N ARG A 156 11.73 -5.60 11.49
CA ARG A 156 10.74 -6.02 10.48
C ARG A 156 11.25 -5.88 9.05
N ASN A 157 11.99 -4.84 8.73
CA ASN A 157 12.63 -4.68 7.41
C ASN A 157 13.67 -5.76 7.15
N ALA A 158 14.47 -6.15 8.16
CA ALA A 158 15.39 -7.28 8.03
C ALA A 158 14.65 -8.59 7.75
N LEU A 159 13.51 -8.83 8.41
CA LEU A 159 12.66 -10.00 8.17
C LEU A 159 12.04 -9.98 6.75
N ARG A 160 11.51 -8.83 6.31
CA ARG A 160 10.98 -8.66 4.94
C ARG A 160 12.05 -8.95 3.90
N LYS A 161 13.26 -8.42 4.09
CA LYS A 161 14.38 -8.62 3.16
C LYS A 161 14.80 -10.09 3.12
N LYS A 162 14.93 -10.74 4.28
CA LYS A 162 15.23 -12.17 4.38
C LYS A 162 14.17 -13.03 3.67
N ALA A 163 12.91 -12.63 3.73
CA ALA A 163 11.80 -13.30 3.05
C ALA A 163 11.66 -12.93 1.56
N GLY A 164 12.52 -12.08 1.00
CA GLY A 164 12.44 -11.63 -0.39
C GLY A 164 11.25 -10.71 -0.70
N ARG A 165 10.61 -10.13 0.33
CA ARG A 165 9.44 -9.24 0.17
C ARG A 165 9.83 -7.79 -0.14
N ILE A 166 11.07 -7.40 0.18
CA ILE A 166 11.67 -6.11 -0.18
C ILE A 166 13.08 -6.33 -0.75
N GLY A 167 13.53 -5.42 -1.61
CA GLY A 167 14.82 -5.53 -2.29
C GLY A 167 15.91 -4.72 -1.58
N THR A 168 15.70 -3.42 -1.44
CA THR A 168 16.68 -2.49 -0.86
C THR A 168 16.26 -2.08 0.54
N VAL A 169 17.23 -1.95 1.44
CA VAL A 169 17.07 -1.30 2.74
C VAL A 169 18.25 -0.33 2.91
N SER A 170 18.01 0.88 3.41
CA SER A 170 19.04 1.87 3.71
C SER A 170 20.02 1.35 4.76
N GLU A 171 21.21 1.95 4.81
CA GLU A 171 22.27 1.55 5.76
C GLU A 171 21.81 1.61 7.22
N ASN A 172 20.96 2.58 7.58
CA ASN A 172 20.39 2.70 8.92
C ASN A 172 19.22 1.74 9.20
N GLY A 173 18.77 0.96 8.22
CA GLY A 173 17.73 -0.06 8.34
C GLY A 173 16.28 0.42 8.20
N LEU A 174 16.05 1.72 8.00
CA LEU A 174 14.70 2.31 8.09
C LEU A 174 13.99 2.43 6.74
N HIS A 175 14.68 3.02 5.77
CA HIS A 175 14.11 3.29 4.45
C HIS A 175 14.29 2.06 3.59
N TYR A 176 13.30 1.77 2.75
CA TYR A 176 13.36 0.57 1.93
C TYR A 176 12.56 0.71 0.66
N SER A 177 12.87 -0.16 -0.30
CA SER A 177 12.19 -0.21 -1.58
C SER A 177 11.98 -1.65 -2.03
N TRP A 178 10.99 -1.84 -2.88
CA TRP A 178 10.64 -3.13 -3.44
C TRP A 178 9.91 -2.97 -4.75
N ASP A 179 9.75 -4.09 -5.44
CA ASP A 179 9.00 -4.16 -6.68
C ASP A 179 7.77 -5.03 -6.48
N TRP A 180 6.64 -4.55 -6.98
CA TRP A 180 5.51 -5.39 -7.30
C TRP A 180 5.32 -5.38 -8.80
N ASP A 181 5.65 -6.50 -9.41
CA ASP A 181 5.65 -6.69 -10.86
C ASP A 181 6.48 -5.57 -11.52
N THR A 182 5.87 -4.72 -12.35
CA THR A 182 6.57 -3.62 -13.04
C THR A 182 6.63 -2.31 -12.26
N VAL A 183 5.98 -2.20 -11.11
CA VAL A 183 5.91 -0.96 -10.33
C VAL A 183 6.94 -0.98 -9.21
N HIS A 184 7.73 0.10 -9.12
CA HIS A 184 8.74 0.28 -8.09
C HIS A 184 8.17 1.12 -6.93
N PHE A 185 8.39 0.69 -5.69
CA PHE A 185 7.87 1.32 -4.48
C PHE A 185 9.01 1.76 -3.58
N VAL A 186 8.93 2.97 -3.02
CA VAL A 186 9.93 3.54 -2.10
C VAL A 186 9.26 4.08 -0.84
N GLN A 187 9.64 3.56 0.33
CA GLN A 187 9.23 4.05 1.65
C GLN A 187 10.33 4.95 2.25
N ALA A 188 10.04 6.25 2.33
CA ALA A 188 10.92 7.31 2.83
C ALA A 188 10.70 7.66 4.33
N ASN A 189 9.85 6.90 5.00
CA ASN A 189 9.40 7.08 6.38
C ASN A 189 8.86 8.48 6.67
N LEU A 190 9.49 9.29 7.52
CA LEU A 190 8.89 10.53 8.03
C LEU A 190 8.56 11.55 6.92
N TYR A 191 9.56 12.05 6.21
CA TYR A 191 9.43 12.85 4.98
C TYR A 191 10.74 12.80 4.18
N PRO A 192 10.72 13.05 2.87
CA PRO A 192 11.87 12.81 2.00
C PRO A 192 12.89 13.96 2.05
N ALA A 193 13.55 14.11 3.20
CA ALA A 193 14.72 14.97 3.41
C ALA A 193 15.84 14.16 4.07
N ASP A 194 17.04 14.73 4.18
CA ASP A 194 18.18 14.02 4.82
C ASP A 194 18.29 14.31 6.31
N ARG A 195 17.82 15.48 6.72
CA ARG A 195 17.85 16.00 8.09
C ARG A 195 16.70 16.98 8.25
N GLN A 196 16.30 17.24 9.49
CA GLN A 196 15.33 18.28 9.78
C GLN A 196 15.88 19.65 9.38
N HIS A 197 15.07 20.41 8.65
CA HIS A 197 15.46 21.75 8.21
C HIS A 197 15.44 22.73 9.38
N ALA A 198 16.51 23.51 9.57
CA ALA A 198 16.71 24.38 10.74
C ALA A 198 15.63 25.47 10.92
N LYS A 199 14.84 25.77 9.87
CA LYS A 199 13.73 26.73 9.90
C LYS A 199 12.38 26.11 10.30
N VAL A 200 12.29 24.81 10.52
CA VAL A 200 11.05 24.15 10.98
C VAL A 200 10.80 24.55 12.43
N ARG A 201 9.56 24.96 12.75
CA ARG A 201 9.21 25.53 14.07
C ARG A 201 8.37 24.60 14.95
N TYR A 202 7.57 23.74 14.35
CA TYR A 202 6.53 22.97 15.05
C TYR A 202 6.88 21.49 15.27
N SER A 203 8.04 21.07 14.77
CA SER A 203 8.51 19.70 14.85
C SER A 203 9.62 19.59 15.90
N LEU A 204 9.58 18.52 16.69
CA LEU A 204 10.56 18.28 17.73
C LEU A 204 11.94 18.01 17.09
N PRO A 205 13.05 18.34 17.76
CA PRO A 205 14.39 18.18 17.19
C PRO A 205 14.74 16.74 16.77
N TRP A 206 14.01 15.73 17.27
CA TRP A 206 14.20 14.32 16.97
C TRP A 206 13.28 13.77 15.87
N HIS A 207 12.45 14.61 15.26
CA HIS A 207 11.73 14.30 14.02
C HIS A 207 12.68 14.42 12.82
N ASP A 208 13.73 13.60 12.88
CA ASP A 208 14.83 13.54 11.92
C ASP A 208 14.49 12.53 10.80
N PRO A 209 14.43 12.98 9.53
CA PRO A 209 14.26 12.12 8.35
C PRO A 209 15.34 11.04 8.16
N GLN A 210 16.51 11.20 8.79
CA GLN A 210 17.58 10.19 8.79
C GLN A 210 17.99 9.73 7.39
N GLY A 211 18.35 10.67 6.51
CA GLY A 211 18.90 10.37 5.18
C GLY A 211 17.89 9.89 4.13
N ALA A 212 16.59 10.16 4.31
CA ALA A 212 15.53 9.64 3.44
C ALA A 212 15.69 10.09 1.98
N LEU A 213 16.05 11.36 1.74
CA LEU A 213 16.19 11.87 0.38
C LEU A 213 17.40 11.28 -0.36
N ALA A 214 18.51 11.09 0.33
CA ALA A 214 19.69 10.43 -0.19
C ALA A 214 19.36 8.98 -0.59
N PHE A 215 18.64 8.25 0.27
CA PHE A 215 18.15 6.92 -0.04
C PHE A 215 17.27 6.92 -1.30
N VAL A 216 16.25 7.77 -1.37
CA VAL A 216 15.35 7.87 -2.54
C VAL A 216 16.16 8.12 -3.82
N LYS A 217 17.13 9.05 -3.81
CA LYS A 217 17.94 9.35 -4.99
C LYS A 217 18.77 8.16 -5.46
N GLU A 218 19.47 7.50 -4.53
CA GLU A 218 20.31 6.34 -4.86
C GLU A 218 19.46 5.18 -5.35
N ASP A 219 18.34 4.93 -4.69
CA ASP A 219 17.44 3.83 -4.96
C ASP A 219 16.79 3.96 -6.34
N LEU A 220 16.27 5.15 -6.69
CA LEU A 220 15.72 5.40 -8.03
C LEU A 220 16.80 5.33 -9.11
N LYS A 221 18.01 5.85 -8.85
CA LYS A 221 19.11 5.73 -9.81
C LYS A 221 19.48 4.27 -10.08
N ARG A 222 19.55 3.44 -9.04
CA ARG A 222 19.98 2.04 -9.15
C ARG A 222 18.89 1.12 -9.69
N ASN A 223 17.66 1.24 -9.20
CA ASN A 223 16.60 0.26 -9.43
C ASN A 223 15.57 0.69 -10.49
N VAL A 224 15.52 1.99 -10.81
CA VAL A 224 14.65 2.53 -11.86
C VAL A 224 15.46 2.97 -13.07
N GLY A 225 16.56 3.71 -12.87
CA GLY A 225 17.43 4.19 -13.95
C GLY A 225 16.65 4.95 -15.02
N ASP A 226 16.81 4.54 -16.27
CA ASP A 226 16.11 5.06 -17.46
C ASP A 226 14.96 4.14 -17.92
N SER A 227 14.59 3.11 -17.15
CA SER A 227 13.58 2.12 -17.56
C SER A 227 12.18 2.67 -17.82
N GLY A 228 11.88 3.88 -17.34
CA GLY A 228 10.55 4.50 -17.45
C GLY A 228 9.45 3.82 -16.62
N ARG A 229 9.78 2.78 -15.83
CA ARG A 229 8.80 2.02 -15.07
C ARG A 229 8.07 2.91 -14.04
N PRO A 230 6.79 2.65 -13.75
CA PRO A 230 6.04 3.43 -12.77
C PRO A 230 6.67 3.36 -11.37
N VAL A 231 6.68 4.50 -10.69
CA VAL A 231 7.21 4.64 -9.32
C VAL A 231 6.13 5.17 -8.39
N VAL A 232 5.99 4.52 -7.23
CA VAL A 232 5.21 5.03 -6.09
C VAL A 232 6.18 5.37 -4.96
N VAL A 233 6.14 6.62 -4.51
CA VAL A 233 6.91 7.06 -3.34
C VAL A 233 5.94 7.32 -2.19
N MET A 234 6.36 7.02 -0.97
CA MET A 234 5.52 7.25 0.20
C MET A 234 6.33 7.69 1.41
N SER A 235 5.68 8.43 2.29
CA SER A 235 6.18 8.87 3.59
C SER A 235 5.01 9.07 4.55
N HIS A 236 5.26 9.52 5.77
CA HIS A 236 4.23 9.89 6.72
C HIS A 236 3.75 11.33 6.50
N CYS A 237 4.63 12.32 6.55
CA CYS A 237 4.27 13.71 6.31
C CYS A 237 4.26 14.01 4.80
N GLY A 238 3.19 14.65 4.33
CA GLY A 238 3.04 15.04 2.92
C GLY A 238 3.03 16.54 2.66
N VAL A 239 2.41 16.94 1.56
CA VAL A 239 2.54 18.29 0.98
C VAL A 239 1.73 19.39 1.68
N ASP A 240 0.84 19.04 2.59
CA ASP A 240 -0.13 19.93 3.25
C ASP A 240 0.09 20.02 4.77
N THR A 241 1.35 20.17 5.18
CA THR A 241 1.77 20.37 6.58
C THR A 241 3.00 21.26 6.65
N ASP A 242 3.28 21.83 7.82
CA ASP A 242 4.44 22.67 8.14
C ASP A 242 5.50 21.94 9.01
N TRP A 243 5.39 20.61 9.09
CA TRP A 243 6.34 19.71 9.77
C TRP A 243 7.68 19.52 9.05
N TRP A 244 7.81 20.11 7.87
CA TRP A 244 9.01 20.19 7.04
C TRP A 244 9.05 21.58 6.38
N HIS A 245 10.18 21.95 5.78
CA HIS A 245 10.33 23.26 5.15
C HIS A 245 10.09 23.21 3.63
N PRO A 246 9.40 24.17 2.99
CA PRO A 246 9.19 24.26 1.54
C PRO A 246 10.38 23.83 0.65
N GLU A 247 11.60 24.19 1.06
CA GLU A 247 12.85 23.81 0.38
C GLU A 247 13.08 22.28 0.33
N ASP A 248 12.71 21.53 1.39
CA ASP A 248 12.85 20.07 1.46
C ASP A 248 12.00 19.40 0.37
N TRP A 249 10.76 19.85 0.19
CA TRP A 249 9.87 19.30 -0.83
C TRP A 249 10.22 19.75 -2.23
N ALA A 250 10.77 20.95 -2.40
CA ALA A 250 11.35 21.35 -3.67
C ALA A 250 12.55 20.46 -4.04
N ALA A 251 13.40 20.12 -3.05
CA ALA A 251 14.53 19.21 -3.25
C ALA A 251 14.07 17.77 -3.58
N PHE A 252 13.04 17.26 -2.90
CA PHE A 252 12.41 15.99 -3.22
C PHE A 252 11.82 15.99 -4.63
N TYR A 253 11.01 16.99 -4.97
CA TYR A 253 10.40 17.12 -6.30
C TYR A 253 11.48 17.09 -7.39
N LYS A 254 12.56 17.86 -7.23
CA LYS A 254 13.70 17.88 -8.16
C LYS A 254 14.34 16.50 -8.32
N ALA A 255 14.47 15.75 -7.22
CA ALA A 255 15.06 14.41 -7.23
C ALA A 255 14.21 13.40 -8.02
N VAL A 256 12.88 13.50 -7.92
CA VAL A 256 11.98 12.54 -8.56
C VAL A 256 11.48 12.95 -9.94
N LYS A 257 11.59 14.23 -10.30
CA LYS A 257 11.16 14.79 -11.60
C LYS A 257 11.63 13.98 -12.83
N PRO A 258 12.85 13.43 -12.88
CA PRO A 258 13.30 12.64 -14.03
C PRO A 258 12.60 11.28 -14.18
N TYR A 259 11.94 10.79 -13.14
CA TYR A 259 11.34 9.45 -13.08
C TYR A 259 9.82 9.50 -13.30
N ASN A 260 9.25 8.35 -13.66
CA ASN A 260 7.80 8.19 -13.82
C ASN A 260 7.09 7.98 -12.47
N VAL A 261 7.13 8.99 -11.59
CA VAL A 261 6.37 8.95 -10.33
C VAL A 261 4.88 9.08 -10.61
N ILE A 262 4.15 8.00 -10.40
CA ILE A 262 2.71 7.91 -10.68
C ILE A 262 1.85 8.32 -9.49
N ALA A 263 2.36 8.24 -8.27
CA ALA A 263 1.68 8.74 -7.09
C ALA A 263 2.65 8.93 -5.92
N TYR A 264 2.33 9.88 -5.06
CA TYR A 264 2.95 10.05 -3.76
C TYR A 264 1.91 9.77 -2.66
N PHE A 265 2.11 8.76 -1.81
CA PHE A 265 1.18 8.46 -0.72
C PHE A 265 1.72 8.94 0.63
N TYR A 266 0.85 9.48 1.48
CA TYR A 266 1.25 9.98 2.81
C TYR A 266 0.09 10.09 3.80
N GLY A 267 0.36 10.34 5.08
CA GLY A 267 -0.64 10.50 6.16
C GLY A 267 -0.60 11.87 6.88
N HIS A 268 -0.62 11.86 8.21
CA HIS A 268 -0.42 12.99 9.13
C HIS A 268 -1.55 14.03 9.17
N SER A 269 -1.82 14.70 8.06
CA SER A 269 -2.51 16.00 8.03
C SER A 269 -4.01 15.92 7.71
N GLY A 270 -4.55 14.76 7.35
CA GLY A 270 -5.97 14.67 6.97
C GLY A 270 -6.30 13.48 6.08
N THR A 271 -7.14 13.66 5.06
CA THR A 271 -7.45 12.63 4.07
C THR A 271 -7.83 13.29 2.76
N GLY A 272 -7.44 12.71 1.63
CA GLY A 272 -7.92 13.11 0.32
C GLY A 272 -6.83 13.26 -0.73
N LEU A 273 -7.21 13.82 -1.86
CA LEU A 273 -6.30 14.04 -2.99
C LEU A 273 -5.70 15.44 -2.91
N ARG A 274 -4.40 15.54 -3.21
CA ARG A 274 -3.66 16.78 -3.36
C ARG A 274 -2.84 16.72 -4.65
N LYS A 275 -2.35 17.88 -5.04
CA LYS A 275 -1.32 18.01 -6.06
C LYS A 275 -0.23 18.89 -5.50
N TYR A 276 1.02 18.60 -5.87
CA TYR A 276 2.15 19.43 -5.47
C TYR A 276 3.12 19.64 -6.61
N LYS A 277 3.55 20.89 -6.75
CA LYS A 277 4.70 21.29 -7.55
C LYS A 277 5.34 22.52 -6.92
N PRO A 278 6.67 22.66 -6.98
CA PRO A 278 7.33 23.91 -6.71
C PRO A 278 6.85 25.03 -7.65
N GLU A 279 7.03 26.28 -7.25
CA GLU A 279 6.79 27.42 -8.12
C GLU A 279 7.65 27.32 -9.39
N GLY A 280 7.08 27.71 -10.54
CA GLY A 280 7.76 27.64 -11.85
C GLY A 280 7.75 26.26 -12.53
N GLU A 281 7.34 25.20 -11.84
CA GLU A 281 7.22 23.86 -12.45
C GLU A 281 5.88 23.70 -13.18
N GLU A 282 5.85 22.91 -14.25
CA GLU A 282 4.62 22.67 -15.03
C GLU A 282 3.82 21.50 -14.47
N LYS A 283 4.47 20.35 -14.30
CA LYS A 283 3.84 19.08 -13.92
C LYS A 283 3.76 18.93 -12.40
N ALA A 284 2.56 18.72 -11.88
CA ALA A 284 2.37 18.38 -10.47
C ALA A 284 2.49 16.88 -10.22
N LEU A 285 3.01 16.53 -9.04
CA LEU A 285 2.86 15.21 -8.46
C LEU A 285 1.40 15.04 -8.00
N ASP A 286 0.82 13.88 -8.28
CA ASP A 286 -0.44 13.47 -7.68
C ASP A 286 -0.15 12.88 -6.30
N CYS A 287 -0.71 13.49 -5.27
CA CYS A 287 -0.47 13.12 -3.88
C CYS A 287 -1.76 12.60 -3.24
N VAL A 288 -1.67 11.49 -2.50
CA VAL A 288 -2.78 10.82 -1.84
C VAL A 288 -2.52 10.84 -0.34
N ASN A 289 -3.26 11.69 0.37
CA ASN A 289 -3.29 11.69 1.82
C ASN A 289 -4.22 10.57 2.30
N THR A 290 -3.66 9.50 2.85
CA THR A 290 -4.31 8.25 3.19
C THR A 290 -5.22 8.36 4.40
N GLY A 291 -4.91 9.29 5.28
CA GLY A 291 -5.63 9.55 6.52
C GLY A 291 -5.77 8.37 7.45
N GLN A 292 -6.63 8.56 8.43
CA GLN A 292 -6.70 7.73 9.63
C GLN A 292 -7.38 6.39 9.36
N THR A 293 -6.69 5.29 9.73
CA THR A 293 -7.21 3.92 9.65
C THR A 293 -8.59 3.79 10.30
N GLU A 294 -8.87 4.47 11.40
CA GLU A 294 -10.18 4.37 12.06
C GLU A 294 -11.35 4.85 11.18
N LYS A 295 -11.08 5.67 10.16
CA LYS A 295 -12.08 6.28 9.26
C LYS A 295 -12.22 5.55 7.93
N GLY A 296 -11.18 4.86 7.47
CA GLY A 296 -11.15 4.21 6.17
C GLY A 296 -9.75 3.94 5.64
N PHE A 297 -9.67 3.63 4.35
CA PHE A 297 -8.41 3.35 3.65
C PHE A 297 -8.54 3.60 2.15
N PHE A 298 -7.43 3.87 1.48
CA PHE A 298 -7.39 3.90 0.02
C PHE A 298 -7.18 2.52 -0.56
N VAL A 299 -7.88 2.23 -1.64
CA VAL A 299 -7.56 1.15 -2.56
C VAL A 299 -6.96 1.77 -3.81
N ALA A 300 -5.87 1.20 -4.30
CA ALA A 300 -5.22 1.60 -5.54
C ALA A 300 -5.08 0.39 -6.46
N GLU A 301 -5.28 0.61 -7.76
CA GLU A 301 -5.00 -0.38 -8.80
C GLU A 301 -4.13 0.26 -9.89
N VAL A 302 -3.06 -0.42 -10.25
CA VAL A 302 -2.15 -0.06 -11.33
C VAL A 302 -2.22 -1.11 -12.42
N THR A 303 -2.43 -0.67 -13.65
CA THR A 303 -2.32 -1.50 -14.86
C THR A 303 -1.28 -0.89 -15.79
N ALA A 304 -0.99 -1.56 -16.91
CA ALA A 304 -0.15 -0.99 -17.96
C ALA A 304 -0.68 0.34 -18.54
N LYS A 305 -1.98 0.63 -18.39
CA LYS A 305 -2.64 1.79 -19.03
C LYS A 305 -3.10 2.87 -18.07
N ARG A 306 -3.25 2.56 -16.77
CA ARG A 306 -3.83 3.52 -15.81
C ARG A 306 -3.46 3.22 -14.37
N LEU A 307 -3.55 4.28 -13.56
CA LEU A 307 -3.67 4.22 -12.12
C LEU A 307 -5.10 4.65 -11.75
N ARG A 308 -5.77 3.89 -10.90
CA ARG A 308 -7.00 4.33 -10.23
C ARG A 308 -6.89 4.17 -8.72
N VAL A 309 -7.48 5.11 -7.99
CA VAL A 309 -7.40 5.23 -6.54
C VAL A 309 -8.76 5.69 -6.00
N GLY A 310 -9.21 5.11 -4.90
CA GLY A 310 -10.43 5.53 -4.21
C GLY A 310 -10.36 5.25 -2.71
N PHE A 311 -10.91 6.17 -1.92
CA PHE A 311 -11.00 6.04 -0.46
C PHE A 311 -12.27 5.29 -0.08
N GLN A 312 -12.10 4.16 0.57
CA GLN A 312 -13.17 3.39 1.17
C GLN A 312 -13.41 3.92 2.58
N ALA A 313 -14.46 4.73 2.75
CA ALA A 313 -14.75 5.49 3.97
C ALA A 313 -15.93 4.91 4.73
N LYS A 314 -15.87 4.93 6.06
CA LYS A 314 -17.06 4.81 6.89
C LYS A 314 -17.90 6.08 6.75
N LYS A 315 -19.21 5.93 6.59
CA LYS A 315 -20.13 7.08 6.65
C LYS A 315 -20.14 7.72 8.04
N ASP A 316 -20.20 6.88 9.08
CA ASP A 316 -19.95 7.27 10.46
C ASP A 316 -18.53 6.83 10.86
N PRO A 317 -17.58 7.78 11.03
CA PRO A 317 -16.22 7.46 11.44
C PRO A 317 -16.10 6.73 12.77
N LYS A 318 -17.13 6.80 13.64
CA LYS A 318 -17.11 6.18 14.97
C LYS A 318 -17.70 4.77 14.98
N ALA A 319 -18.39 4.35 13.92
CA ALA A 319 -19.06 3.05 13.87
C ALA A 319 -18.05 1.89 13.89
N THR A 320 -18.35 0.90 14.73
CA THR A 320 -17.63 -0.38 14.87
C THR A 320 -18.48 -1.58 14.44
N GLU A 321 -19.79 -1.40 14.28
CA GLU A 321 -20.76 -2.40 13.85
C GLU A 321 -21.75 -1.80 12.83
N ASN A 322 -22.41 -2.64 12.03
CA ASN A 322 -23.39 -2.23 11.02
C ASN A 322 -22.90 -1.09 10.11
N ILE A 323 -21.61 -1.12 9.79
CA ILE A 323 -20.92 0.00 9.13
C ILE A 323 -21.43 0.17 7.71
N VAL A 324 -21.90 1.37 7.39
CA VAL A 324 -22.17 1.78 6.01
C VAL A 324 -20.91 2.36 5.40
N TRP A 325 -20.45 1.71 4.34
CA TRP A 325 -19.24 2.06 3.61
C TRP A 325 -19.58 2.87 2.35
N GLU A 326 -18.76 3.86 2.03
CA GLU A 326 -18.90 4.68 0.81
C GLU A 326 -17.55 4.96 0.16
N TRP A 327 -17.58 5.28 -1.14
CA TRP A 327 -16.38 5.64 -1.89
C TRP A 327 -16.22 7.16 -1.97
N LYS A 328 -15.04 7.67 -1.60
CA LYS A 328 -14.66 9.10 -1.67
C LYS A 328 -13.33 9.26 -2.40
N TYR A 329 -12.97 10.51 -2.73
CA TYR A 329 -11.65 10.88 -3.24
C TYR A 329 -11.18 10.03 -4.43
N LEU A 330 -12.01 9.98 -5.48
CA LEU A 330 -11.80 9.15 -6.66
C LEU A 330 -10.82 9.81 -7.63
N LEU A 331 -9.74 9.11 -7.97
CA LEU A 331 -8.77 9.50 -8.97
C LEU A 331 -8.62 8.36 -9.98
N GLU A 332 -8.76 8.67 -11.27
CA GLU A 332 -8.29 7.82 -12.35
C GLU A 332 -7.39 8.66 -13.24
N LYS A 333 -6.24 8.11 -13.63
CA LYS A 333 -5.36 8.76 -14.58
C LYS A 333 -4.72 7.74 -15.53
N PRO A 334 -4.53 8.10 -16.81
CA PRO A 334 -3.78 7.25 -17.73
C PRO A 334 -2.31 7.18 -17.29
N LEU A 335 -1.71 6.01 -17.51
CA LEU A 335 -0.26 5.84 -17.44
C LEU A 335 0.24 5.78 -18.87
N THR A 336 1.14 6.68 -19.20
CA THR A 336 1.97 6.55 -20.39
C THR A 336 3.10 5.60 -20.06
N ALA A 337 3.46 4.70 -20.99
CA ALA A 337 4.76 4.05 -20.93
C ALA A 337 5.82 5.15 -20.73
N GLY A 338 6.72 4.98 -19.76
CA GLY A 338 7.80 5.92 -19.57
C GLY A 338 8.61 6.06 -20.86
N LYS A 339 9.18 7.24 -21.09
CA LYS A 339 10.04 7.51 -22.25
C LYS A 339 11.20 6.54 -22.33
#